data_AF-A0AAV8FZJ0-F1
#
_entry.id   AF-A0AAV8FZJ0-F1
#
_cell.length_a   1.000
_cell.length_b   1.000
_cell.length_c   1.000
_cell.angle_alpha   90.00
_cell.angle_beta   90.00
_cell.angle_gamma   90.00
#
_symmetry.space_group_name_H-M   'P 1'
#
loop_
_entity.id
_entity.type
_entity.pdbx_description
1 polymer ?
#
loop_
_entity_poly.entity_id
_entity_poly.type
_entity_poly.pdbx_seq_one_letter_code
_entity_poly.pdbx_strand_id
1 'polypeptide(L)'
;MALLEELIRAIELWLRIVKKQEYVVNPNLDPVLLVPGIAGSILHAVDEEGKKAERVWIRILGADHEFRTKLWSRFDPSSGKSISLDDRTRIVVPEDRYGLYAIDTLDPDMIVGSDCVGYYHDMIAEMIKWGYQEGSTLFGFGYDFRQSNRLKETMEKFQEKLETAYNSAGKRKLTVITHSMGGLLLKCFMSLHNDIFEKYVKRWIAIAAPFQGAPGYITTSLLNGMSFVEGWEANFFISKWSMQQLMCWCVGEPDWKEKTWNNDTVRVNSL
;
A
#
# COMPACT_ATOMS: atom_id res chain seq x y z
N MET A 1 23.42 8.02 -39.68
CA MET A 1 23.14 6.59 -39.49
C MET A 1 24.12 5.96 -38.51
N ALA A 2 25.44 6.00 -38.76
CA ALA A 2 26.45 5.42 -37.85
C ALA A 2 26.44 5.94 -36.40
N LEU A 3 26.30 7.27 -36.20
CA LEU A 3 26.28 7.88 -34.86
C LEU A 3 25.08 7.42 -34.00
N LEU A 4 23.93 7.15 -34.64
CA LEU A 4 22.72 6.70 -33.95
C LEU A 4 22.86 5.24 -33.51
N GLU A 5 23.47 4.39 -34.34
CA GLU A 5 23.73 2.98 -34.02
C GLU A 5 24.76 2.83 -32.89
N GLU A 6 25.80 3.66 -32.85
CA GLU A 6 26.76 3.68 -31.75
C GLU A 6 26.13 4.13 -30.43
N LEU A 7 25.24 5.13 -30.49
CA LEU A 7 24.52 5.62 -29.32
C LEU A 7 23.54 4.56 -28.78
N ILE A 8 22.83 3.85 -29.66
CA ILE A 8 21.98 2.72 -29.29
C ILE A 8 22.80 1.60 -28.63
N ARG A 9 23.95 1.21 -29.20
CA ARG A 9 24.83 0.19 -28.62
C ARG A 9 25.40 0.61 -27.26
N ALA A 10 25.78 1.88 -27.11
CA ALA A 10 26.28 2.41 -25.85
C ALA A 10 25.19 2.36 -24.76
N ILE A 11 23.95 2.71 -25.11
CA ILE A 11 22.79 2.59 -24.21
C ILE A 11 22.52 1.13 -23.87
N GLU A 12 22.54 0.21 -24.85
CA GLU A 12 22.36 -1.23 -24.59
C GLU A 12 23.46 -1.82 -23.68
N LEU A 13 24.71 -1.42 -23.88
CA LEU A 13 25.85 -1.82 -23.04
C LEU A 13 25.72 -1.24 -21.63
N TRP A 14 25.35 0.03 -21.51
CA TRP A 14 25.11 0.67 -20.22
C TRP A 14 23.95 0.00 -19.47
N LEU A 15 22.82 -0.27 -20.15
CA LEU A 15 21.69 -1.02 -19.60
C LEU A 15 22.09 -2.43 -19.18
N ARG A 16 22.96 -3.10 -19.93
CA ARG A 16 23.53 -4.41 -19.56
C ARG A 16 24.42 -4.33 -18.32
N ILE A 17 25.25 -3.30 -18.19
CA ILE A 17 26.15 -3.11 -17.03
C ILE A 17 25.34 -2.78 -15.78
N VAL A 18 24.33 -1.91 -15.88
CA VAL A 18 23.39 -1.61 -14.79
C VAL A 18 22.63 -2.87 -14.37
N LYS A 19 22.17 -3.70 -15.33
CA LYS A 19 21.56 -5.01 -15.04
C LYS A 19 22.54 -6.04 -14.46
N LYS A 20 23.85 -5.85 -14.59
CA LYS A 20 24.90 -6.78 -14.14
C LYS A 20 25.50 -6.46 -12.78
N GLN A 21 25.00 -5.44 -12.06
CA GLN A 21 25.29 -5.33 -10.64
C GLN A 21 24.64 -6.54 -9.92
N GLU A 22 25.40 -7.64 -9.84
CA GLU A 22 25.05 -8.79 -9.04
C GLU A 22 25.20 -8.40 -7.57
N TYR A 23 24.08 -8.07 -6.92
CA TYR A 23 24.04 -7.89 -5.49
C TYR A 23 24.33 -9.23 -4.80
N VAL A 24 25.14 -9.20 -3.75
CA VAL A 24 25.46 -10.40 -2.96
C VAL A 24 24.19 -10.88 -2.27
N VAL A 25 23.60 -11.98 -2.72
CA VAL A 25 22.42 -12.56 -2.09
C VAL A 25 22.82 -13.29 -0.81
N ASN A 26 22.19 -12.94 0.31
CA ASN A 26 22.36 -13.62 1.59
C ASN A 26 21.06 -14.35 1.98
N PRO A 27 20.95 -15.67 1.73
CA PRO A 27 19.73 -16.42 2.00
C PRO A 27 19.42 -16.55 3.51
N ASN A 28 20.42 -16.33 4.38
CA ASN A 28 20.27 -16.48 5.83
C ASN A 28 19.58 -15.28 6.50
N LEU A 29 19.35 -14.17 5.78
CA LEU A 29 18.64 -13.01 6.31
C LEU A 29 17.21 -13.40 6.70
N ASP A 30 16.73 -12.91 7.84
CA ASP A 30 15.35 -13.09 8.26
C ASP A 30 14.41 -12.49 7.18
N PRO A 31 13.44 -13.24 6.66
CA PRO A 31 12.56 -12.75 5.61
C PRO A 31 11.70 -11.58 6.10
N VAL A 32 11.47 -10.60 5.25
CA VAL A 32 10.79 -9.33 5.58
C VAL A 32 9.55 -9.13 4.73
N LEU A 33 8.46 -8.71 5.36
CA LEU A 33 7.23 -8.25 4.72
C LEU A 33 7.01 -6.77 5.01
N LEU A 34 6.88 -5.96 3.96
CA LEU A 34 6.65 -4.52 4.04
C LEU A 34 5.16 -4.21 3.88
N VAL A 35 4.62 -3.37 4.78
CA VAL A 35 3.21 -2.98 4.79
C VAL A 35 3.07 -1.45 4.87
N PRO A 36 2.45 -0.82 3.86
CA PRO A 36 2.39 0.63 3.71
C PRO A 36 1.38 1.29 4.63
N GLY A 37 1.46 2.62 4.70
CA GLY A 37 0.45 3.45 5.35
C GLY A 37 -0.76 3.74 4.46
N ILE A 38 -1.63 4.63 4.95
CA ILE A 38 -2.75 5.16 4.18
C ILE A 38 -2.22 5.78 2.89
N ALA A 39 -2.91 5.51 1.78
CA ALA A 39 -2.54 6.02 0.46
C ALA A 39 -1.17 5.54 -0.08
N GLY A 40 -0.48 4.63 0.62
CA GLY A 40 0.84 4.12 0.23
C GLY A 40 0.82 2.85 -0.63
N SER A 41 -0.33 2.47 -1.20
CA SER A 41 -0.47 1.34 -2.12
C SER A 41 -1.01 1.81 -3.45
N ILE A 42 -0.44 1.35 -4.57
CA ILE A 42 -1.01 1.53 -5.90
C ILE A 42 -2.38 0.84 -5.98
N LEU A 43 -3.37 1.50 -6.58
CA LEU A 43 -4.68 0.94 -6.88
C LEU A 43 -4.93 0.96 -8.39
N HIS A 44 -5.43 -0.13 -8.93
CA HIS A 44 -5.92 -0.24 -10.30
C HIS A 44 -7.44 -0.38 -10.30
N ALA A 45 -8.12 0.29 -11.23
CA ALA A 45 -9.49 -0.02 -11.60
C ALA A 45 -9.44 -1.07 -12.72
N VAL A 46 -10.16 -2.18 -12.53
CA VAL A 46 -10.35 -3.19 -13.56
C VAL A 46 -11.82 -3.27 -13.94
N ASP A 47 -12.10 -3.50 -15.22
CA ASP A 47 -13.45 -3.80 -15.69
C ASP A 47 -13.98 -5.11 -15.06
N GLU A 48 -15.29 -5.34 -15.16
CA GLU A 48 -15.94 -6.55 -14.61
C GLU A 48 -15.30 -7.85 -15.16
N GLU A 49 -14.84 -7.82 -16.41
CA GLU A 49 -14.17 -8.96 -17.06
C GLU A 49 -12.69 -9.11 -16.64
N GLY A 50 -12.10 -8.14 -15.95
CA GLY A 50 -10.69 -8.11 -15.55
C GLY A 50 -9.69 -7.98 -16.69
N LYS A 51 -10.14 -7.57 -17.89
CA LYS A 51 -9.32 -7.51 -19.11
C LYS A 51 -8.55 -6.21 -19.26
N LYS A 52 -9.04 -5.12 -18.66
CA LYS A 52 -8.37 -3.81 -18.68
C LYS A 52 -8.09 -3.36 -17.27
N ALA A 53 -6.80 -3.29 -16.91
CA ALA A 53 -6.34 -2.71 -15.66
C ALA A 53 -5.81 -1.32 -15.92
N GLU A 54 -6.43 -0.34 -15.27
CA GLU A 54 -6.04 1.05 -15.32
C GLU A 54 -5.54 1.48 -13.94
N ARG A 55 -4.29 1.96 -13.81
CA ARG A 55 -3.83 2.55 -12.53
C ARG A 55 -4.72 3.72 -12.19
N VAL A 56 -5.30 3.84 -11.01
CA VAL A 56 -6.13 5.01 -10.62
C VAL A 56 -5.52 5.76 -9.45
N TRP A 57 -4.55 5.14 -8.77
CA TRP A 57 -3.77 5.73 -7.70
C TRP A 57 -2.38 5.05 -7.65
N ILE A 58 -1.26 5.75 -7.51
CA ILE A 58 -1.10 7.20 -7.63
C ILE A 58 -0.90 7.54 -9.11
N ARG A 59 -1.45 8.69 -9.50
CA ARG A 59 -1.29 9.31 -10.82
C ARG A 59 -0.90 10.75 -10.64
N ILE A 60 -0.09 11.27 -11.54
CA ILE A 60 0.21 12.70 -11.67
C ILE A 60 -0.64 13.34 -12.77
N LEU A 61 -0.85 12.64 -13.90
CA LEU A 61 -1.67 13.15 -14.99
C LEU A 61 -3.13 12.70 -14.85
N GLY A 62 -4.05 13.66 -14.87
CA GLY A 62 -5.48 13.38 -14.73
C GLY A 62 -5.89 12.82 -13.36
N ALA A 63 -5.02 12.92 -12.35
CA ALA A 63 -5.17 12.29 -11.05
C ALA A 63 -6.53 12.59 -10.39
N ASP A 64 -6.93 13.86 -10.35
CA ASP A 64 -8.19 14.28 -9.74
C ASP A 64 -9.41 13.80 -10.54
N HIS A 65 -9.33 13.75 -11.87
CA HIS A 65 -10.42 13.24 -12.72
C HIS A 65 -10.63 11.74 -12.50
N GLU A 66 -9.57 10.93 -12.63
CA GLU A 66 -9.63 9.48 -12.46
C GLU A 66 -10.06 9.11 -11.03
N PHE A 67 -9.56 9.83 -10.03
CA PHE A 67 -9.96 9.59 -8.66
C PHE A 67 -11.43 9.88 -8.39
N ARG A 68 -11.97 11.01 -8.87
CA ARG A 68 -13.40 11.33 -8.71
C ARG A 68 -14.29 10.32 -9.43
N THR A 69 -13.87 9.85 -10.60
CA THR A 69 -14.68 8.95 -11.42
C THR A 69 -14.59 7.49 -10.99
N LYS A 70 -13.45 7.04 -10.47
CA LYS A 70 -13.19 5.61 -10.18
C LYS A 70 -13.02 5.28 -8.69
N LEU A 71 -12.52 6.22 -7.89
CA LEU A 71 -12.15 5.94 -6.49
C LEU A 71 -13.13 6.51 -5.46
N TRP A 72 -13.95 7.51 -5.83
CA TRP A 72 -15.04 7.95 -4.98
C TRP A 72 -15.96 6.79 -4.63
N SER A 73 -16.22 6.66 -3.34
CA SER A 73 -16.88 5.52 -2.75
C SER A 73 -17.86 5.98 -1.71
N ARG A 74 -18.89 5.18 -1.47
CA ARG A 74 -19.85 5.33 -0.37
C ARG A 74 -19.70 4.16 0.59
N PHE A 75 -19.79 4.43 1.88
CA PHE A 75 -19.87 3.39 2.88
C PHE A 75 -21.22 2.67 2.80
N ASP A 76 -21.19 1.34 2.75
CA ASP A 76 -22.37 0.48 2.85
C ASP A 76 -22.41 -0.17 4.24
N PRO A 77 -23.32 0.26 5.13
CA PRO A 77 -23.42 -0.28 6.49
C PRO A 77 -23.75 -1.77 6.55
N SER A 78 -24.41 -2.30 5.52
CA SER A 78 -24.83 -3.71 5.51
C SER A 78 -23.65 -4.67 5.29
N SER A 79 -22.70 -4.28 4.45
CA SER A 79 -21.47 -5.05 4.19
C SER A 79 -20.25 -4.55 4.98
N GLY A 80 -20.30 -3.33 5.52
CA GLY A 80 -19.16 -2.67 6.18
C GLY A 80 -18.06 -2.23 5.21
N LYS A 81 -18.37 -2.13 3.90
CA LYS A 81 -17.41 -1.84 2.83
C LYS A 81 -17.55 -0.41 2.31
N SER A 82 -16.43 0.13 1.84
CA SER A 82 -16.42 1.29 0.96
C SER A 82 -16.66 0.81 -0.47
N ILE A 83 -17.83 1.08 -1.02
CA ILE A 83 -18.23 0.67 -2.38
C ILE A 83 -18.01 1.84 -3.34
N SER A 84 -17.26 1.63 -4.42
CA SER A 84 -17.03 2.65 -5.43
C SER A 84 -18.34 3.06 -6.13
N LEU A 85 -18.46 4.34 -6.46
CA LEU A 85 -19.66 4.89 -7.10
C LEU A 85 -19.78 4.47 -8.57
N ASP A 86 -18.66 4.13 -9.22
CA ASP A 86 -18.64 3.46 -10.52
C ASP A 86 -18.94 1.97 -10.35
N ASP A 87 -20.08 1.53 -10.87
CA ASP A 87 -20.52 0.14 -10.82
C ASP A 87 -19.85 -0.75 -11.88
N ARG A 88 -19.14 -0.16 -12.85
CA ARG A 88 -18.53 -0.87 -13.99
C ARG A 88 -17.12 -1.36 -13.71
N THR A 89 -16.51 -0.87 -12.63
CA THR A 89 -15.13 -1.19 -12.30
C THR A 89 -15.00 -1.65 -10.86
N ARG A 90 -14.05 -2.55 -10.63
CA ARG A 90 -13.63 -2.97 -9.29
C ARG A 90 -12.21 -2.52 -9.04
N ILE A 91 -11.91 -2.17 -7.80
CA ILE A 91 -10.58 -1.74 -7.41
C ILE A 91 -9.76 -2.94 -6.93
N VAL A 92 -8.55 -3.05 -7.47
CA VAL A 92 -7.59 -4.10 -7.14
C VAL A 92 -6.24 -3.49 -6.83
N VAL A 93 -5.46 -4.20 -6.02
CA VAL A 93 -4.07 -3.85 -5.72
C VAL A 93 -3.18 -4.78 -6.54
N PRO A 94 -2.18 -4.27 -7.27
CA PRO A 94 -1.29 -5.13 -8.04
C PRO A 94 -0.39 -5.96 -7.13
N GLU A 95 -0.13 -7.21 -7.50
CA GLU A 95 0.70 -8.15 -6.72
C GLU A 95 2.08 -8.39 -7.34
N ASP A 96 2.39 -7.66 -8.42
CA ASP A 96 3.67 -7.70 -9.13
C ASP A 96 4.86 -7.48 -8.20
N ARG A 97 6.01 -8.05 -8.57
CA ARG A 97 7.22 -8.08 -7.73
C ARG A 97 6.91 -8.52 -6.30
N TYR A 98 6.09 -9.55 -6.16
CA TYR A 98 5.71 -10.11 -4.86
C TYR A 98 5.08 -9.05 -3.93
N GLY A 99 4.25 -8.18 -4.50
CA GLY A 99 3.58 -7.06 -3.84
C GLY A 99 4.48 -5.86 -3.52
N LEU A 100 5.76 -5.89 -3.90
CA LEU A 100 6.66 -4.74 -3.76
C LEU A 100 6.29 -3.64 -4.76
N TYR A 101 5.84 -3.99 -5.97
CA TYR A 101 5.46 -3.00 -6.98
C TYR A 101 4.39 -2.04 -6.45
N ALA A 102 3.40 -2.55 -5.72
CA ALA A 102 2.33 -1.73 -5.17
C ALA A 102 2.80 -0.67 -4.17
N ILE A 103 3.99 -0.80 -3.58
CA ILE A 103 4.45 0.03 -2.46
C ILE A 103 5.80 0.72 -2.71
N ASP A 104 6.51 0.34 -3.77
CA ASP A 104 7.87 0.78 -4.09
C ASP A 104 7.89 2.28 -4.45
N THR A 105 7.38 2.60 -5.63
CA THR A 105 7.33 3.95 -6.17
C THR A 105 5.87 4.33 -6.41
N LEU A 106 5.45 5.47 -5.88
CA LEU A 106 4.05 5.89 -5.92
C LEU A 106 3.59 6.17 -7.36
N ASP A 107 4.41 6.81 -8.20
CA ASP A 107 4.15 6.94 -9.65
C ASP A 107 5.34 6.46 -10.50
N PRO A 108 5.31 5.21 -11.00
CA PRO A 108 6.41 4.66 -11.82
C PRO A 108 6.47 5.24 -13.25
N ASP A 109 5.43 5.95 -13.72
CA ASP A 109 5.43 6.54 -15.07
C ASP A 109 6.02 7.96 -15.11
N MET A 110 6.46 8.48 -13.97
CA MET A 110 7.12 9.77 -13.91
C MET A 110 8.59 9.65 -14.33
N ILE A 111 8.86 9.99 -15.60
CA ILE A 111 10.20 9.92 -16.22
C ILE A 111 11.14 11.03 -15.69
N VAL A 112 10.62 12.08 -15.04
CA VAL A 112 11.40 13.22 -14.52
C VAL A 112 11.05 13.45 -13.05
N GLY A 113 12.03 13.31 -12.15
CA GLY A 113 11.84 13.54 -10.70
C GLY A 113 11.39 12.30 -9.91
N SER A 114 11.67 11.07 -10.39
CA SER A 114 11.27 9.82 -9.72
C SER A 114 11.68 9.74 -8.24
N ASP A 115 12.77 10.41 -7.87
CA ASP A 115 13.27 10.50 -6.49
C ASP A 115 12.26 11.17 -5.53
N CYS A 116 11.31 11.96 -6.05
CA CYS A 116 10.29 12.65 -5.25
C CYS A 116 9.01 11.82 -4.98
N VAL A 117 8.88 10.63 -5.58
CA VAL A 117 7.70 9.75 -5.44
C VAL A 117 8.05 8.35 -4.93
N GLY A 118 9.31 8.11 -4.57
CA GLY A 118 9.74 6.89 -3.89
C GLY A 118 9.10 6.82 -2.50
N TYR A 119 8.36 5.76 -2.21
CA TYR A 119 7.78 5.56 -0.88
C TYR A 119 8.53 4.50 -0.08
N TYR A 120 8.54 3.25 -0.54
CA TYR A 120 9.47 2.24 -0.05
C TYR A 120 10.71 2.07 -0.91
N HIS A 121 10.81 2.78 -2.05
CA HIS A 121 11.88 2.62 -3.04
C HIS A 121 13.29 2.54 -2.43
N ASP A 122 13.69 3.58 -1.69
CA ASP A 122 15.03 3.64 -1.11
C ASP A 122 15.28 2.52 -0.11
N MET A 123 14.27 2.18 0.69
CA MET A 123 14.38 1.08 1.66
C MET A 123 14.51 -0.27 0.95
N ILE A 124 13.74 -0.51 -0.10
CA ILE A 124 13.83 -1.73 -0.92
C ILE A 124 15.20 -1.81 -1.57
N ALA A 125 15.68 -0.72 -2.16
CA ALA A 125 16.99 -0.64 -2.82
C ALA A 125 18.14 -0.93 -1.83
N GLU A 126 18.10 -0.34 -0.64
CA GLU A 126 19.11 -0.61 0.40
C GLU A 126 19.03 -2.05 0.92
N MET A 127 17.83 -2.61 1.12
CA MET A 127 17.69 -4.01 1.52
C MET A 127 18.26 -4.96 0.47
N ILE A 128 18.03 -4.70 -0.82
CA ILE A 128 18.62 -5.49 -1.92
C ILE A 128 20.15 -5.40 -1.86
N LYS A 129 20.73 -4.22 -1.60
CA LYS A 129 22.18 -4.05 -1.39
C LYS A 129 22.72 -4.84 -0.19
N TRP A 130 21.93 -4.99 0.87
CA TRP A 130 22.28 -5.82 2.04
C TRP A 130 22.16 -7.33 1.78
N GLY A 131 21.61 -7.71 0.62
CA GLY A 131 21.50 -9.11 0.17
C GLY A 131 20.12 -9.73 0.34
N TYR A 132 19.08 -8.93 0.56
CA TYR A 132 17.70 -9.38 0.44
C TYR A 132 17.35 -9.70 -1.02
N GLN A 133 16.45 -10.66 -1.21
CA GLN A 133 15.99 -11.10 -2.52
C GLN A 133 14.46 -11.05 -2.59
N GLU A 134 13.94 -10.32 -3.57
CA GLU A 134 12.51 -10.26 -3.85
C GLU A 134 11.94 -11.66 -4.07
N GLY A 135 10.82 -11.96 -3.41
CA GLY A 135 10.14 -13.26 -3.56
C GLY A 135 10.76 -14.41 -2.75
N SER A 136 11.90 -14.20 -2.09
CA SER A 136 12.48 -15.19 -1.18
C SER A 136 12.64 -14.65 0.24
N THR A 137 13.27 -13.49 0.39
CA THR A 137 13.49 -12.85 1.70
C THR A 137 12.89 -11.45 1.79
N LEU A 138 12.38 -10.89 0.69
CA LEU A 138 11.74 -9.57 0.67
C LEU A 138 10.41 -9.62 -0.06
N PHE A 139 9.36 -9.12 0.60
CA PHE A 139 7.99 -9.14 0.12
C PHE A 139 7.29 -7.82 0.45
N GLY A 140 6.31 -7.43 -0.36
CA GLY A 140 5.43 -6.28 -0.10
C GLY A 140 3.97 -6.71 0.02
N PHE A 141 3.18 -5.95 0.78
CA PHE A 141 1.74 -6.12 0.88
C PHE A 141 1.05 -4.76 0.73
N GLY A 142 0.65 -4.41 -0.48
CA GLY A 142 -0.29 -3.33 -0.70
C GLY A 142 -1.71 -3.75 -0.31
N TYR A 143 -2.55 -2.78 0.04
CA TYR A 143 -3.96 -3.01 0.35
C TYR A 143 -4.83 -1.82 -0.07
N ASP A 144 -6.13 -2.05 -0.25
CA ASP A 144 -7.07 -0.96 -0.52
C ASP A 144 -7.28 -0.15 0.77
N PHE A 145 -6.52 0.93 0.90
CA PHE A 145 -6.51 1.81 2.06
C PHE A 145 -7.83 2.56 2.29
N ARG A 146 -8.79 2.48 1.36
CA ARG A 146 -10.15 3.03 1.51
C ARG A 146 -11.06 2.11 2.33
N GLN A 147 -10.67 0.85 2.49
CA GLN A 147 -11.41 -0.13 3.28
C GLN A 147 -11.02 -0.05 4.75
N SER A 148 -11.92 -0.50 5.62
CA SER A 148 -11.61 -0.68 7.03
C SER A 148 -10.42 -1.63 7.22
N ASN A 149 -9.50 -1.26 8.11
CA ASN A 149 -8.42 -2.13 8.57
C ASN A 149 -8.93 -3.35 9.36
N ARG A 150 -10.24 -3.57 9.51
CA ARG A 150 -10.85 -4.77 10.12
C ARG A 150 -11.70 -5.55 9.12
N LEU A 151 -11.76 -5.09 7.87
CA LEU A 151 -12.55 -5.75 6.83
C LEU A 151 -12.03 -7.18 6.66
N LYS A 152 -12.96 -8.15 6.68
CA LYS A 152 -12.66 -9.58 6.64
C LYS A 152 -11.80 -9.93 5.42
N GLU A 153 -12.16 -9.41 4.25
CA GLU A 153 -11.43 -9.67 3.00
C GLU A 153 -9.99 -9.14 3.04
N THR A 154 -9.76 -8.00 3.71
CA THR A 154 -8.41 -7.47 3.89
C THR A 154 -7.58 -8.37 4.82
N MET A 155 -8.19 -8.88 5.89
CA MET A 155 -7.55 -9.81 6.83
C MET A 155 -7.20 -11.15 6.16
N GLU A 156 -8.13 -11.70 5.37
CA GLU A 156 -7.93 -12.95 4.62
C GLU A 156 -6.79 -12.81 3.61
N LYS A 157 -6.74 -11.72 2.84
CA LYS A 157 -5.63 -11.43 1.92
C LYS A 157 -4.30 -11.26 2.66
N PHE A 158 -4.30 -10.62 3.82
CA PHE A 158 -3.08 -10.45 4.62
C PHE A 158 -2.58 -11.80 5.15
N GLN A 159 -3.48 -12.67 5.61
CA GLN A 159 -3.16 -14.05 6.00
C GLN A 159 -2.57 -14.84 4.83
N GLU A 160 -3.22 -14.81 3.65
CA GLU A 160 -2.72 -15.48 2.44
C GLU A 160 -1.32 -14.99 2.07
N LYS A 161 -1.07 -13.69 2.21
CA LYS A 161 0.25 -13.12 1.97
C LYS A 161 1.30 -13.63 2.95
N LEU A 162 0.98 -13.66 4.25
CA LEU A 162 1.88 -14.18 5.28
C LEU A 162 2.23 -15.64 5.01
N GLU A 163 1.24 -16.47 4.64
CA GLU A 163 1.44 -17.88 4.32
C GLU A 163 2.32 -18.06 3.08
N THR A 164 2.02 -17.34 2.00
CA THR A 164 2.78 -17.40 0.74
C THR A 164 4.23 -16.97 0.94
N ALA A 165 4.46 -15.87 1.68
CA ALA A 165 5.80 -15.39 1.98
C ALA A 165 6.56 -16.35 2.92
N TYR A 166 5.89 -16.90 3.94
CA TYR A 166 6.47 -17.90 4.84
C TYR A 166 6.94 -19.15 4.09
N ASN A 167 6.10 -19.66 3.18
CA ASN A 167 6.44 -20.83 2.36
C ASN A 167 7.60 -20.52 1.40
N SER A 168 7.57 -19.36 0.73
CA SER A 168 8.62 -18.93 -0.20
C SER A 168 9.96 -18.67 0.50
N ALA A 169 9.93 -18.27 1.76
CA ALA A 169 11.11 -18.03 2.59
C ALA A 169 11.69 -19.31 3.24
N GLY A 170 11.23 -20.50 2.84
CA GLY A 170 11.69 -21.77 3.40
C GLY A 170 11.14 -22.05 4.80
N LYS A 171 9.88 -21.68 5.05
CA LYS A 171 9.17 -21.87 6.34
C LYS A 171 9.82 -21.14 7.51
N ARG A 172 10.44 -19.99 7.23
CA ARG A 172 11.00 -19.09 8.24
C ARG A 172 10.00 -18.00 8.57
N LYS A 173 9.83 -17.74 9.87
CA LYS A 173 8.94 -16.67 10.34
C LYS A 173 9.42 -15.30 9.84
N LEU A 174 8.47 -14.45 9.48
CA LEU A 174 8.68 -13.15 8.85
C LEU A 174 8.93 -12.05 9.88
N THR A 175 9.80 -11.09 9.56
CA THR A 175 9.80 -9.77 10.20
C THR A 175 8.86 -8.86 9.41
N VAL A 176 7.80 -8.37 10.04
CA VAL A 176 6.86 -7.46 9.39
C VAL A 176 7.23 -6.02 9.73
N ILE A 177 7.44 -5.18 8.72
CA ILE A 177 7.72 -3.76 8.86
C ILE A 177 6.53 -2.98 8.34
N THR A 178 5.91 -2.20 9.22
CA THR A 178 4.70 -1.43 8.90
C THR A 178 4.95 0.06 9.00
N HIS A 179 4.40 0.87 8.11
CA HIS A 179 4.39 2.33 8.24
C HIS A 179 2.99 2.87 8.55
N SER A 180 2.89 3.83 9.45
CA SER A 180 1.67 4.61 9.72
C SER A 180 0.43 3.70 9.88
N MET A 181 -0.60 3.88 9.06
CA MET A 181 -1.84 3.09 9.12
C MET A 181 -1.64 1.58 8.92
N GLY A 182 -0.58 1.14 8.22
CA GLY A 182 -0.25 -0.28 8.11
C GLY A 182 0.05 -0.92 9.47
N GLY A 183 0.53 -0.14 10.44
CA GLY A 183 0.69 -0.60 11.82
C GLY A 183 -0.64 -0.85 12.52
N LEU A 184 -1.69 -0.09 12.19
CA LEU A 184 -3.05 -0.35 12.67
C LEU A 184 -3.64 -1.60 12.03
N LEU A 185 -3.39 -1.83 10.74
CA LEU A 185 -3.78 -3.05 10.05
C LEU A 185 -3.19 -4.28 10.76
N LEU A 186 -1.87 -4.28 11.03
CA LEU A 186 -1.23 -5.41 11.70
C LEU A 186 -1.68 -5.55 13.15
N LYS A 187 -1.92 -4.44 13.87
CA LYS A 187 -2.51 -4.46 15.22
C LYS A 187 -3.88 -5.14 15.22
N CYS A 188 -4.76 -4.78 14.29
CA CYS A 188 -6.07 -5.40 14.10
C CYS A 188 -5.93 -6.90 13.82
N PHE A 189 -5.06 -7.27 12.88
CA PHE A 189 -4.81 -8.66 12.52
C PHE A 189 -4.32 -9.47 13.73
N MET A 190 -3.33 -8.97 14.46
CA MET A 190 -2.80 -9.61 15.66
C MET A 190 -3.87 -9.80 16.74
N SER A 191 -4.79 -8.85 16.92
CA SER A 191 -5.88 -8.98 17.91
C SER A 191 -6.98 -9.96 17.49
N LEU A 192 -7.24 -10.11 16.19
CA LEU A 192 -8.31 -10.97 15.67
C LEU A 192 -7.84 -12.39 15.29
N HIS A 193 -6.56 -12.53 14.92
CA HIS A 193 -5.94 -13.74 14.36
C HIS A 193 -4.58 -14.00 15.03
N ASN A 194 -4.54 -13.98 16.37
CA ASN A 194 -3.31 -14.10 17.15
C ASN A 194 -2.54 -15.41 16.88
N ASP A 195 -3.25 -16.54 16.76
CA ASP A 195 -2.66 -17.84 16.45
C ASP A 195 -1.92 -17.85 15.11
N ILE A 196 -2.51 -17.21 14.10
CA ILE A 196 -1.94 -17.07 12.75
C ILE A 196 -0.74 -16.12 12.78
N PHE A 197 -0.87 -15.00 13.49
CA PHE A 197 0.21 -14.05 13.69
C PHE A 197 1.42 -14.72 14.35
N GLU A 198 1.22 -15.44 15.46
CA GLU A 198 2.30 -16.14 16.17
C GLU A 198 2.93 -17.25 15.33
N LYS A 199 2.14 -17.91 14.46
CA LYS A 199 2.64 -18.92 13.54
C LYS A 199 3.62 -18.34 12.51
N TYR A 200 3.26 -17.22 11.87
CA TYR A 200 4.00 -16.70 10.71
C TYR A 200 4.94 -15.54 11.01
N VAL A 201 4.73 -14.78 12.08
CA VAL A 201 5.48 -13.54 12.38
C VAL A 201 6.48 -13.78 13.52
N LYS A 202 7.75 -13.44 13.28
CA LYS A 202 8.85 -13.48 14.25
C LYS A 202 8.93 -12.18 15.04
N ARG A 203 8.80 -11.07 14.34
CA ARG A 203 9.03 -9.71 14.84
C ARG A 203 8.17 -8.73 14.07
N TRP A 204 7.66 -7.71 14.75
CA TRP A 204 7.03 -6.56 14.14
C TRP A 204 7.82 -5.29 14.45
N ILE A 205 8.13 -4.52 13.40
CA ILE A 205 8.71 -3.18 13.48
C ILE A 205 7.66 -2.18 13.01
N ALA A 206 7.17 -1.35 13.92
CA ALA A 206 6.17 -0.32 13.64
C ALA A 206 6.84 1.04 13.47
N ILE A 207 6.76 1.62 12.27
CA ILE A 207 7.29 2.95 11.96
C ILE A 207 6.13 3.95 11.96
N ALA A 208 6.16 4.92 12.88
CA ALA A 208 5.19 6.00 12.98
C ALA A 208 3.71 5.53 13.04
N ALA A 209 3.44 4.36 13.63
CA ALA A 209 2.09 3.83 13.73
C ALA A 209 1.24 4.65 14.73
N PRO A 210 0.10 5.23 14.32
CA PRO A 210 -0.73 6.06 15.19
C PRO A 210 -1.62 5.18 16.08
N PHE A 211 -1.04 4.46 17.04
CA PHE A 211 -1.74 3.46 17.87
C PHE A 211 -2.96 3.98 18.64
N GLN A 212 -3.00 5.29 18.90
CA GLN A 212 -4.08 6.00 19.59
C GLN A 212 -4.87 6.93 18.65
N GLY A 213 -4.67 6.81 17.34
CA GLY A 213 -5.24 7.70 16.32
C GLY A 213 -4.39 8.93 16.05
N ALA A 214 -4.85 9.76 15.11
CA ALA A 214 -4.21 11.00 14.69
C ALA A 214 -5.24 12.14 14.64
N PRO A 215 -5.76 12.61 15.80
CA PRO A 215 -6.95 13.46 15.86
C PRO A 215 -6.78 14.79 15.11
N GLY A 216 -5.59 15.39 15.15
CA GLY A 216 -5.31 16.63 14.40
C GLY A 216 -5.38 16.43 12.89
N TYR A 217 -4.83 15.31 12.40
CA TYR A 217 -4.85 14.98 10.97
C TYR A 217 -6.26 14.64 10.50
N ILE A 218 -7.00 13.84 11.27
CA ILE A 218 -8.39 13.47 10.98
C ILE A 218 -9.28 14.72 10.95
N THR A 219 -9.20 15.56 11.98
CA THR A 219 -10.01 16.79 12.08
C THR A 219 -9.71 17.74 10.93
N THR A 220 -8.43 17.94 10.60
CA THR A 220 -8.04 18.81 9.48
C THR A 220 -8.51 18.25 8.15
N SER A 221 -8.37 16.93 7.95
CA SER A 221 -8.81 16.27 6.71
C SER A 221 -10.32 16.35 6.51
N LEU A 222 -11.11 16.19 7.59
CA LEU A 222 -12.56 16.29 7.55
C LEU A 222 -13.05 17.72 7.31
N LEU A 223 -12.38 18.73 7.87
CA LEU A 223 -12.84 20.13 7.77
C LEU A 223 -12.32 20.84 6.51
N ASN A 224 -11.05 20.66 6.18
CA ASN A 224 -10.35 21.45 5.16
C ASN A 224 -9.88 20.62 3.96
N GLY A 225 -10.08 19.29 4.00
CA GLY A 225 -9.41 18.37 3.10
C GLY A 225 -7.91 18.26 3.39
N MET A 226 -7.26 17.35 2.68
CA MET A 226 -5.86 17.02 2.91
C MET A 226 -5.13 16.86 1.58
N SER A 227 -3.85 17.24 1.57
CA SER A 227 -2.91 16.94 0.49
C SER A 227 -1.74 16.20 1.10
N PHE A 228 -1.29 15.14 0.43
CA PHE A 228 -0.10 14.39 0.85
C PHE A 228 1.21 15.03 0.34
N VAL A 229 1.09 16.07 -0.49
CA VAL A 229 2.21 16.82 -1.06
C VAL A 229 1.99 18.31 -0.83
N GLU A 230 3.04 19.02 -0.42
CA GLU A 230 3.06 20.47 -0.25
C GLU A 230 3.80 21.12 -1.42
N GLY A 231 3.47 22.38 -1.75
CA GLY A 231 4.13 23.10 -2.84
C GLY A 231 3.35 23.12 -4.15
N TRP A 232 4.06 23.38 -5.25
CA TRP A 232 3.46 23.51 -6.59
C TRP A 232 3.08 22.15 -7.17
N GLU A 233 3.78 21.09 -6.72
CA GLU A 233 3.54 19.69 -7.03
C GLU A 233 2.12 19.27 -6.64
N ALA A 234 1.56 19.85 -5.56
CA ALA A 234 0.20 19.57 -5.10
C ALA A 234 -0.88 19.83 -6.17
N ASN A 235 -0.61 20.66 -7.19
CA ASN A 235 -1.54 20.90 -8.31
C ASN A 235 -1.65 19.72 -9.28
N PHE A 236 -0.67 18.82 -9.28
CA PHE A 236 -0.69 17.58 -10.06
C PHE A 236 -1.23 16.40 -9.26
N PHE A 237 -1.37 16.57 -7.94
CA PHE A 237 -2.00 15.61 -7.06
C PHE A 237 -3.51 15.89 -6.90
N ILE A 238 -4.18 14.99 -6.21
CA ILE A 238 -5.61 15.04 -5.98
C ILE A 238 -5.96 16.27 -5.15
N SER A 239 -7.00 16.99 -5.56
CA SER A 239 -7.42 18.19 -4.86
C SER A 239 -7.83 17.87 -3.42
N LYS A 240 -7.52 18.78 -2.49
CA LYS A 240 -7.88 18.64 -1.06
C LYS A 240 -9.38 18.33 -0.90
N TRP A 241 -10.22 18.96 -1.71
CA TRP A 241 -11.66 18.76 -1.72
C TRP A 241 -12.05 17.34 -2.16
N SER A 242 -11.48 16.81 -3.25
CA SER A 242 -11.75 15.42 -3.67
C SER A 242 -11.36 14.41 -2.60
N MET A 243 -10.22 14.64 -1.92
CA MET A 243 -9.75 13.78 -0.84
C MET A 243 -10.64 13.88 0.40
N GLN A 244 -11.11 15.09 0.74
CA GLN A 244 -12.10 15.31 1.80
C GLN A 244 -13.36 14.49 1.56
N GLN A 245 -13.88 14.50 0.33
CA GLN A 245 -15.05 13.69 -0.03
C GLN A 245 -14.79 12.22 0.22
N LEU A 246 -13.67 11.66 -0.26
CA LEU A 246 -13.34 10.26 0.00
C LEU A 246 -13.37 9.94 1.51
N MET A 247 -12.76 10.79 2.34
CA MET A 247 -12.73 10.58 3.79
C MET A 247 -14.13 10.66 4.41
N CYS A 248 -14.95 11.66 4.05
CA CYS A 248 -16.30 11.82 4.57
C CYS A 248 -17.25 10.68 4.14
N TRP A 249 -17.06 10.11 2.95
CA TRP A 249 -17.95 9.07 2.42
C TRP A 249 -17.49 7.65 2.72
N CYS A 250 -16.19 7.43 2.96
CA CYS A 250 -15.64 6.15 3.42
C CYS A 250 -15.75 5.97 4.94
N VAL A 251 -15.67 7.06 5.71
CA VAL A 251 -15.97 7.04 7.14
C VAL A 251 -17.50 7.12 7.26
N GLY A 252 -18.14 5.96 7.40
CA GLY A 252 -19.59 5.90 7.63
C GLY A 252 -20.04 6.78 8.79
N GLU A 253 -21.30 7.23 8.74
CA GLU A 253 -21.94 7.94 9.85
C GLU A 253 -21.67 7.22 11.18
N PRO A 254 -21.39 7.97 12.26
CA PRO A 254 -20.99 7.39 13.54
C PRO A 254 -22.22 6.85 14.28
N ASP A 255 -22.73 5.68 13.92
CA ASP A 255 -23.75 4.99 14.71
C ASP A 255 -23.07 4.24 15.88
N TRP A 256 -22.71 5.01 16.91
CA TRP A 256 -22.12 4.56 18.19
C TRP A 256 -23.08 3.76 19.08
N LYS A 257 -24.12 3.13 18.55
CA LYS A 257 -25.09 2.42 19.39
C LYS A 257 -24.63 1.00 19.72
N GLU A 258 -23.97 0.92 20.88
CA GLU A 258 -24.18 -0.12 21.91
C GLU A 258 -24.56 -1.51 21.38
N LYS A 259 -23.61 -2.27 20.85
CA LYS A 259 -23.64 -3.73 21.01
C LYS A 259 -22.24 -4.25 21.33
N THR A 260 -22.13 -4.75 22.57
CA THR A 260 -21.05 -5.55 23.17
C THR A 260 -19.71 -4.83 23.39
N TRP A 261 -19.69 -3.93 24.38
CA TRP A 261 -18.49 -3.64 25.15
C TRP A 261 -18.37 -4.67 26.27
N ASN A 262 -17.47 -5.65 26.11
CA ASN A 262 -16.95 -6.44 27.22
C ASN A 262 -15.52 -5.96 27.49
N ASN A 263 -15.23 -5.61 28.74
CA ASN A 263 -14.21 -4.63 29.14
C ASN A 263 -12.74 -5.09 29.10
N ASP A 264 -12.39 -6.18 28.44
CA ASP A 264 -11.04 -6.79 28.55
C ASP A 264 -10.26 -6.91 27.24
N THR A 265 -10.63 -6.17 26.18
CA THR A 265 -9.88 -6.22 24.91
C THR A 265 -9.39 -4.82 24.52
N VAL A 266 -8.09 -4.75 24.21
CA VAL A 266 -7.34 -3.56 23.77
C VAL A 266 -8.21 -2.62 22.94
N ARG A 267 -8.37 -1.37 23.40
CA ARG A 267 -8.99 -0.29 22.62
C ARG A 267 -8.19 -0.12 21.33
N VAL A 268 -8.68 -0.72 20.25
CA VAL A 268 -8.26 -0.41 18.88
C VAL A 268 -9.25 0.60 18.37
N ASN A 269 -8.90 1.89 18.50
CA ASN A 269 -9.62 2.94 17.78
C ASN A 269 -9.44 2.63 16.28
N SER A 270 -10.51 2.14 15.65
CA SER A 270 -10.59 2.02 14.20
C SER A 270 -10.93 3.40 13.65
N LEU A 271 -9.89 4.08 13.18
CA LEU A 271 -9.89 5.45 12.61
C LEU A 271 -10.33 6.55 13.59
#